data_AF-A0A2X1RHA6-F1
#
_entry.id   AF-A0A2X1RHA6-F1
#
_cell.length_a   1.000
_cell.length_b   1.000
_cell.length_c   1.000
_cell.angle_alpha   90.00
_cell.angle_beta   90.00
_cell.angle_gamma   90.00
#
_symmetry.space_group_name_H-M   'P 1'
#
loop_
_entity.id
_entity.type
_entity.pdbx_description
1 polymer ?
#
loop_
_entity_poly.entity_id
_entity_poly.type
_entity_poly.pdbx_seq_one_letter_code
_entity_poly.pdbx_strand_id
1 'polypeptide(L)'
;MKLTEAMTPTKHPRSTWLGIYQNVLFCQVLNMQQITRCPWVGEQSIYIAYHDKEWGKPEFDSQKLFEKICLEGQQAGLSWITVLKKRESYRCSFSSI
;
A
#
# COMPACT_ATOMS: atom_id res chain seq x y z
N MET A 1 51.02 15.38 33.01
CA MET A 1 50.79 16.72 32.42
C MET A 1 51.65 16.83 31.16
N LYS A 2 51.09 17.51 30.14
CA LYS A 2 51.60 17.81 28.80
C LYS A 2 51.52 16.69 27.76
N LEU A 3 50.49 16.79 26.92
CA LEU A 3 50.65 16.67 25.47
C LEU A 3 49.93 17.86 24.83
N THR A 4 50.71 18.85 24.43
CA THR A 4 50.36 19.83 23.40
C THR A 4 50.80 19.25 22.06
N GLU A 5 49.88 19.05 21.11
CA GLU A 5 50.16 19.29 19.68
C GLU A 5 48.87 19.22 18.86
N ALA A 6 48.62 20.29 18.13
CA ALA A 6 47.51 20.46 17.20
C ALA A 6 47.81 19.73 15.89
N MET A 7 46.89 18.88 15.42
CA MET A 7 46.94 18.31 14.07
C MET A 7 45.97 19.07 13.16
N THR A 8 46.54 19.76 12.18
CA THR A 8 45.86 20.51 11.12
C THR A 8 45.09 19.60 10.16
N PRO A 9 43.95 20.03 9.57
CA PRO A 9 43.20 19.23 8.62
C PRO A 9 43.93 19.12 7.28
N THR A 10 44.23 17.90 6.86
CA THR A 10 44.84 17.59 5.56
C THR A 10 43.81 17.78 4.43
N LYS A 11 44.20 18.50 3.39
CA LYS A 11 43.38 18.78 2.20
C LYS A 11 43.18 17.49 1.39
N HIS A 12 41.95 16.97 1.35
CA HIS A 12 41.58 15.86 0.47
C HIS A 12 41.20 16.37 -0.95
N PRO A 13 41.61 15.70 -2.04
CA PRO A 13 41.40 16.16 -3.42
C PRO A 13 39.93 16.08 -3.85
N ARG A 14 39.45 17.12 -4.55
CA ARG A 14 38.06 17.38 -4.97
C ARG A 14 37.46 16.41 -6.01
N SER A 15 38.16 15.36 -6.44
CA SER A 15 37.75 14.52 -7.59
C SER A 15 36.88 13.30 -7.24
N THR A 16 36.67 12.97 -5.97
CA THR A 16 35.89 11.78 -5.57
C THR A 16 34.39 12.05 -5.37
N TRP A 17 33.94 13.31 -5.47
CA TRP A 17 32.55 13.66 -5.16
C TRP A 17 31.54 13.32 -6.28
N LEU A 18 31.96 13.21 -7.55
CA LEU A 18 31.05 12.91 -8.68
C LEU A 18 30.46 11.48 -8.62
N GLY A 19 31.21 10.50 -8.11
CA GLY A 19 30.76 9.10 -8.05
C GLY A 19 29.72 8.81 -6.97
N ILE A 20 29.63 9.65 -5.94
CA ILE A 20 28.64 9.49 -4.87
C ILE A 20 27.27 10.00 -5.36
N TYR A 21 27.22 11.14 -6.02
CA TYR A 21 25.96 11.68 -6.56
C TYR A 21 25.34 10.78 -7.63
N GLN A 22 26.15 10.11 -8.46
CA GLN A 22 25.64 9.18 -9.47
C GLN A 22 25.03 7.91 -8.84
N ASN A 23 25.61 7.42 -7.74
CA ASN A 23 25.08 6.27 -6.99
C ASN A 23 23.84 6.61 -6.16
N VAL A 24 23.78 7.81 -5.56
CA VAL A 24 22.60 8.24 -4.80
C VAL A 24 21.39 8.44 -5.72
N LEU A 25 21.60 9.03 -6.91
CA LEU A 25 20.54 9.19 -7.91
C LEU A 25 20.08 7.83 -8.46
N PHE A 26 20.98 6.85 -8.61
CA PHE A 26 20.65 5.49 -9.03
C PHE A 26 19.84 4.72 -7.98
N CYS A 27 20.17 4.85 -6.69
CA CYS A 27 19.41 4.24 -5.59
C CYS A 27 17.98 4.80 -5.46
N GLN A 28 17.78 6.10 -5.77
CA GLN A 28 16.47 6.73 -5.65
C GLN A 28 15.48 6.29 -6.75
N VAL A 29 15.99 5.83 -7.90
CA VAL A 29 15.19 5.34 -9.03
C VAL A 29 14.67 3.90 -8.82
N LEU A 30 15.21 3.14 -7.87
CA LEU A 30 14.87 1.72 -7.66
C LEU A 30 13.97 1.44 -6.44
N ASN A 31 13.42 2.46 -5.77
CA ASN A 31 12.53 2.24 -4.63
C ASN A 31 11.09 1.93 -5.06
N MET A 32 10.93 0.89 -5.89
CA MET A 32 9.65 0.22 -6.12
C MET A 32 9.39 -0.67 -4.90
N GLN A 33 8.86 -0.10 -3.81
CA GLN A 33 8.38 -0.92 -2.70
C GLN A 33 7.22 -1.77 -3.20
N GLN A 34 7.49 -3.05 -3.45
CA GLN A 34 6.50 -4.01 -3.88
C GLN A 34 5.49 -4.18 -2.73
N ILE A 35 4.24 -3.80 -2.97
CA ILE A 35 3.17 -3.85 -1.95
C ILE A 35 2.87 -5.33 -1.66
N THR A 36 3.28 -5.80 -0.49
CA THR A 36 2.89 -7.12 0.04
C THR A 36 1.45 -7.08 0.50
N ARG A 37 0.59 -7.92 -0.07
CA ARG A 37 -0.84 -8.01 0.27
C ARG A 37 -1.16 -9.22 1.14
N CYS A 38 -2.33 -9.23 1.75
CA CYS A 38 -2.80 -10.41 2.47
C CYS A 38 -2.90 -11.64 1.56
N PRO A 39 -2.64 -12.86 2.07
CA PRO A 39 -2.61 -14.08 1.25
C PRO A 39 -3.92 -14.39 0.50
N TRP A 40 -5.05 -13.88 0.98
CA TRP A 40 -6.38 -14.19 0.44
C TRP A 40 -6.79 -13.34 -0.78
N VAL A 41 -6.05 -12.27 -1.11
CA VAL A 41 -6.43 -11.31 -2.17
C VAL A 41 -6.35 -11.92 -3.57
N GLY A 42 -5.47 -12.93 -3.77
CA GLY A 42 -5.22 -13.52 -5.08
C GLY A 42 -4.74 -12.49 -6.12
N GLU A 43 -4.97 -12.78 -7.41
CA GLU A 43 -4.48 -11.96 -8.53
C GLU A 43 -5.58 -11.15 -9.26
N GLN A 44 -6.84 -11.38 -8.91
CA GLN A 44 -7.96 -10.73 -9.60
C GLN A 44 -8.00 -9.23 -9.26
N SER A 45 -8.02 -8.38 -10.30
CA SER A 45 -7.98 -6.92 -10.16
C SER A 45 -9.10 -6.35 -9.28
N ILE A 46 -10.31 -6.90 -9.37
CA ILE A 46 -11.44 -6.53 -8.51
C ILE A 46 -11.14 -6.78 -7.03
N TYR A 47 -10.46 -7.88 -6.71
CA TYR A 47 -10.19 -8.26 -5.33
C TYR A 47 -9.03 -7.45 -4.76
N ILE A 48 -8.02 -7.19 -5.59
CA ILE A 48 -6.92 -6.26 -5.30
C ILE A 48 -7.48 -4.86 -5.01
N ALA A 49 -8.37 -4.35 -5.88
CA ALA A 49 -8.98 -3.05 -5.69
C ALA A 49 -9.80 -2.99 -4.40
N TYR A 50 -10.62 -4.01 -4.13
CA TYR A 50 -11.39 -4.10 -2.89
C TYR A 50 -10.48 -4.14 -1.65
N HIS A 51 -9.45 -4.97 -1.65
CA HIS A 51 -8.48 -5.06 -0.55
C HIS A 51 -7.77 -3.73 -0.31
N ASP A 52 -7.19 -3.14 -1.35
CA ASP A 52 -6.35 -1.95 -1.22
C ASP A 52 -7.17 -0.69 -0.92
N LYS A 53 -8.43 -0.63 -1.38
CA LYS A 53 -9.26 0.58 -1.31
C LYS A 53 -10.32 0.55 -0.23
N GLU A 54 -10.85 -0.61 0.13
CA GLU A 54 -12.07 -0.71 0.95
C GLU A 54 -11.89 -1.58 2.19
N TRP A 55 -11.20 -2.72 2.08
CA TRP A 55 -11.08 -3.68 3.16
C TRP A 55 -10.23 -3.14 4.31
N GLY A 56 -10.72 -3.29 5.54
CA GLY A 56 -10.02 -2.85 6.75
C GLY A 56 -9.96 -1.33 6.95
N LYS A 57 -10.52 -0.53 6.03
CA LYS A 57 -10.59 0.92 6.20
C LYS A 57 -11.83 1.31 7.02
N PRO A 58 -11.69 2.24 7.98
CA PRO A 58 -12.83 2.75 8.75
C PRO A 58 -13.92 3.30 7.82
N GLU A 59 -15.16 2.92 8.08
CA GLU A 59 -16.34 3.44 7.41
C GLU A 59 -17.30 3.94 8.50
N PHE A 60 -17.82 5.15 8.31
CA PHE A 60 -18.67 5.82 9.29
C PHE A 60 -20.06 6.13 8.73
N ASP A 61 -20.24 5.99 7.42
CA ASP A 61 -21.54 6.15 6.79
C ASP A 61 -22.46 4.95 7.13
N SER A 62 -23.59 5.23 7.77
CA SER A 62 -24.49 4.18 8.26
C SER A 62 -25.11 3.34 7.13
N GLN A 63 -25.37 3.95 5.97
CA GLN A 63 -25.93 3.24 4.82
C GLN A 63 -24.88 2.28 4.23
N LYS A 64 -23.64 2.73 4.05
CA LYS A 64 -22.55 1.84 3.61
C LYS A 64 -22.23 0.74 4.61
N LEU A 65 -22.35 1.00 5.91
CA LEU A 65 -22.21 -0.03 6.93
C LEU A 65 -23.33 -1.08 6.83
N PHE A 66 -24.57 -0.63 6.60
CA PHE A 66 -25.70 -1.52 6.35
C PHE A 66 -25.48 -2.35 5.07
N GLU A 67 -25.03 -1.73 3.98
CA GLU A 67 -24.63 -2.44 2.74
C GLU A 67 -23.63 -3.55 3.03
N LYS A 68 -22.55 -3.24 3.75
CA LYS A 68 -21.52 -4.23 4.08
C LYS A 68 -22.10 -5.40 4.87
N ILE A 69 -22.88 -5.13 5.92
CA ILE A 69 -23.51 -6.19 6.73
C ILE A 69 -24.45 -7.06 5.88
N CYS A 70 -25.25 -6.46 5.00
CA CYS A 70 -26.14 -7.20 4.11
C CYS A 70 -25.36 -8.10 3.15
N LEU A 71 -24.29 -7.59 2.53
CA LEU A 71 -23.44 -8.34 1.59
C LEU A 71 -22.73 -9.51 2.28
N GLU A 72 -22.24 -9.33 3.51
CA GLU A 72 -21.65 -10.40 4.33
C GLU A 72 -22.67 -11.52 4.58
N GLY A 73 -23.94 -11.19 4.84
CA GLY A 73 -25.01 -12.19 4.96
C GLY A 73 -25.25 -13.00 3.68
N GLN A 74 -25.11 -12.37 2.50
CA GLN A 74 -25.23 -13.06 1.21
C GLN A 74 -24.05 -14.00 0.91
N GLN A 75 -22.97 -13.95 1.68
CA GLN A 75 -21.81 -14.83 1.50
C GLN A 75 -22.05 -16.26 1.97
N ALA A 76 -23.14 -16.57 2.69
CA ALA A 76 -23.36 -17.90 3.26
C ALA A 76 -23.24 -19.03 2.21
N GLY A 77 -22.18 -19.85 2.33
CA GLY A 77 -21.88 -20.95 1.41
C GLY A 77 -21.22 -20.56 0.08
N LEU A 78 -20.85 -19.29 -0.11
CA LEU A 78 -20.22 -18.75 -1.32
C LEU A 78 -18.85 -18.15 -1.02
N SER A 79 -18.06 -17.96 -2.08
CA SER A 79 -16.83 -17.17 -2.00
C SER A 79 -17.15 -15.67 -2.05
N TRP A 80 -16.39 -14.85 -1.31
CA TRP A 80 -16.61 -13.39 -1.28
C TRP A 80 -16.51 -12.73 -2.66
N ILE A 81 -15.65 -13.24 -3.54
CA ILE A 81 -15.55 -12.78 -4.93
C ILE A 81 -16.87 -12.92 -5.70
N THR A 82 -17.69 -13.93 -5.38
CA THR A 82 -19.01 -14.13 -5.98
C THR A 82 -19.96 -13.00 -5.60
N VAL A 83 -19.94 -12.60 -4.32
CA VAL A 83 -20.73 -11.48 -3.81
C VAL A 83 -20.24 -10.16 -4.40
N LEU A 84 -18.92 -9.90 -4.39
CA LEU A 84 -18.32 -8.68 -4.95
C LEU A 84 -18.69 -8.47 -6.42
N LYS A 85 -18.66 -9.51 -7.25
CA LYS A 85 -19.06 -9.44 -8.66
C LYS A 85 -20.54 -9.10 -8.86
N LYS A 86 -21.39 -9.44 -7.90
CA LYS A 86 -22.84 -9.17 -7.93
C LYS A 86 -23.24 -7.88 -7.18
N ARG A 87 -22.30 -7.22 -6.50
CA ARG A 87 -22.58 -6.03 -5.66
C ARG A 87 -23.39 -4.96 -6.39
N GLU A 88 -23.04 -4.66 -7.64
CA GLU A 88 -23.77 -3.65 -8.42
C GLU A 88 -25.20 -4.11 -8.75
N SER A 89 -25.39 -5.40 -9.02
CA SER A 89 -26.73 -5.96 -9.20
C SER A 89 -27.55 -5.87 -7.91
N TYR A 90 -26.95 -6.09 -6.73
CA TYR A 90 -27.63 -5.90 -5.45
C TYR A 90 -28.06 -4.44 -5.26
N ARG A 91 -27.20 -3.47 -5.57
CA ARG A 91 -27.54 -2.05 -5.49
C ARG A 91 -28.72 -1.68 -6.39
N CYS A 92 -28.73 -2.17 -7.63
CA CYS A 92 -29.85 -1.92 -8.55
C CYS A 92 -31.16 -2.56 -8.07
N SER A 93 -31.11 -3.79 -7.57
CA SER A 93 -32.31 -4.53 -7.16
C SER A 93 -32.92 -4.07 -5.84
N PHE A 94 -32.10 -3.51 -4.94
CA PHE A 94 -32.53 -3.13 -3.59
C PHE A 94 -32.51 -1.62 -3.36
N SER A 95 -32.66 -0.81 -4.42
CA SER A 95 -32.74 0.66 -4.36
C SER A 95 -31.58 1.30 -3.58
N SER A 96 -30.35 0.92 -3.93
CA SER A 96 -29.13 1.36 -3.24
C SER A 96 -29.19 1.09 -1.73
N ILE A 97 -29.21 -0.21 -1.36
CA ILE A 97 -28.63 -0.65 -0.09
C ILE A 97 -27.29 0.07 0.14
#